data_AF-A0A2V8F6A4-F1
#
_entry.id   AF-A0A2V8F6A4-F1
#
_cell.length_a   1.000
_cell.length_b   1.000
_cell.length_c   1.000
_cell.angle_alpha   90.00
_cell.angle_beta   90.00
_cell.angle_gamma   90.00
#
_symmetry.space_group_name_H-M   'P 1'
#
loop_
_entity.id
_entity.type
_entity.pdbx_description
1 polymer ?
#
loop_
_entity_poly.entity_id
_entity_poly.type
_entity_poly.pdbx_seq_one_letter_code
_entity_poly.pdbx_strand_id
1 'polypeptide(L)'
;MESTVFPGPAPDLTAWPIANTGGLAVSQARARAFALAVALVLGLAFRTAGLSTYGFSEDEINKVHAIQQYRAGHFVENAEHPMLMKLAMWGSVAAADRWNRHVPFDHVSLETAVRLPNAIAGAAITLVLFGVADLLFGGAVALVASLFWAF
;
A
#
# COMPACT_ATOMS: atom_id res chain seq x y z
N MET A 1 60.31 28.70 42.30
CA MET A 1 59.76 27.62 41.45
C MET A 1 58.69 28.26 40.58
N GLU A 2 59.08 28.71 39.38
CA GLU A 2 58.15 29.24 38.38
C GLU A 2 57.50 28.07 37.63
N SER A 3 56.17 27.99 37.67
CA SER A 3 55.40 27.02 36.90
C SER A 3 55.16 27.58 35.50
N THR A 4 55.84 27.03 34.50
CA THR A 4 55.57 27.31 33.08
C THR A 4 54.30 26.56 32.65
N VAL A 5 53.15 27.23 32.73
CA VAL A 5 51.90 26.76 32.10
C VAL A 5 51.96 27.14 30.63
N PHE A 6 52.12 26.16 29.74
CA PHE A 6 51.99 26.37 28.31
C PHE A 6 50.51 26.63 27.96
N PRO A 7 50.18 27.74 27.27
CA PRO A 7 48.83 27.93 26.76
C PRO A 7 48.59 26.91 25.64
N GLY A 8 47.68 25.96 25.87
CA GLY A 8 47.21 25.05 24.82
C GLY A 8 46.56 25.84 23.68
N PRO A 9 46.68 25.38 22.42
CA PRO A 9 46.07 26.06 21.28
C PRO A 9 44.56 26.22 21.52
N ALA A 10 44.04 27.43 21.29
CA ALA A 10 42.61 27.69 21.39
C ALA A 10 41.86 26.72 20.45
N PRO A 11 40.76 26.10 20.89
CA PRO A 11 40.00 25.19 20.04
C PRO A 11 39.50 25.97 18.83
N ASP A 12 39.92 25.53 17.64
CA ASP A 12 39.49 26.11 16.38
C ASP A 12 38.01 25.74 16.15
N LEU A 13 37.11 26.63 16.55
CA LEU A 13 35.67 26.47 16.41
C LEU A 13 35.21 26.56 14.93
N THR A 14 36.11 26.86 13.98
CA THR A 14 35.79 26.93 12.55
C THR A 14 35.96 25.58 11.84
N ALA A 15 36.56 24.58 12.50
CA ALA A 15 36.85 23.28 11.91
C ALA A 15 35.67 22.29 11.92
N TRP A 16 34.50 22.65 12.47
CA TRP A 16 33.31 21.83 12.34
C TRP A 16 32.67 22.10 10.98
N PRO A 17 32.74 21.17 10.01
CA PRO A 17 31.94 21.32 8.81
C PRO A 17 30.49 21.31 9.27
N ILE A 18 29.79 22.43 9.05
CA ILE A 18 28.33 22.48 9.11
C ILE A 18 27.86 21.64 7.92
N ALA A 19 27.93 20.31 8.08
CA ALA A 19 27.40 19.38 7.11
C ALA A 19 25.90 19.66 7.05
N ASN A 20 25.41 20.09 5.88
CA ASN A 20 23.99 20.27 5.60
C ASN A 20 23.28 18.90 5.62
N THR A 21 23.18 18.30 6.80
CA THR A 21 22.50 17.02 7.05
C THR A 21 20.99 17.14 6.80
N GLY A 22 20.41 18.32 7.01
CA GLY A 22 19.01 18.60 6.72
C GLY A 22 18.62 18.39 5.25
N GLY A 23 19.48 18.79 4.31
CA GLY A 23 19.22 18.62 2.87
C GLY A 23 19.24 17.15 2.43
N LEU A 24 20.17 16.37 2.99
CA LEU A 24 20.29 14.92 2.74
C LEU A 24 19.15 14.13 3.39
N ALA A 25 18.69 14.55 4.58
CA ALA A 25 17.56 13.92 5.25
C ALA A 25 16.24 14.12 4.46
N VAL A 26 16.02 15.32 3.91
CA VAL A 26 14.82 15.61 3.10
C VAL A 26 14.87 14.86 1.76
N SER A 27 16.03 14.80 1.09
CA SER A 27 16.16 14.05 -0.17
C SER A 27 15.98 12.54 0.04
N GLN A 28 16.50 12.01 1.15
CA GLN A 28 16.31 10.60 1.51
C GLN A 28 14.86 10.28 1.85
N ALA A 29 14.17 11.14 2.61
CA ALA A 29 12.74 10.97 2.88
C ALA A 29 11.89 10.97 1.60
N ARG A 30 12.18 11.89 0.67
CA ARG A 30 11.51 11.94 -0.64
C ARG A 30 11.79 10.70 -1.49
N ALA A 31 13.04 10.22 -1.51
CA ALA A 31 13.41 9.01 -2.22
C ALA A 31 12.68 7.78 -1.66
N ARG A 32 12.54 7.68 -0.33
CA ARG A 32 11.77 6.60 0.33
C ARG A 32 10.29 6.66 -0.04
N ALA A 33 9.68 7.84 0.05
CA ALA A 33 8.28 8.03 -0.33
C ALA A 33 8.04 7.70 -1.82
N PHE A 34 8.97 8.09 -2.69
CA PHE A 34 8.90 7.75 -4.11
C PHE A 34 9.03 6.24 -4.36
N ALA A 35 9.99 5.57 -3.72
CA ALA A 35 10.16 4.13 -3.83
C ALA A 35 8.91 3.37 -3.36
N LEU A 36 8.25 3.83 -2.28
CA LEU A 36 6.99 3.26 -1.82
C LEU A 36 5.83 3.50 -2.78
N ALA A 37 5.73 4.69 -3.34
CA ALA A 37 4.71 4.99 -4.35
C ALA A 37 4.89 4.09 -5.57
N VAL A 38 6.12 3.90 -6.04
CA VAL A 38 6.44 2.99 -7.14
C VAL A 38 6.12 1.54 -6.77
N ALA A 39 6.51 1.06 -5.58
CA ALA A 39 6.20 -0.28 -5.12
C ALA A 39 4.70 -0.53 -4.98
N LEU A 40 3.94 0.45 -4.49
CA LEU A 40 2.49 0.40 -4.38
C LEU A 40 1.84 0.32 -5.76
N VAL A 41 2.24 1.19 -6.69
CA VAL A 41 1.69 1.25 -8.04
C VAL A 41 2.02 -0.04 -8.81
N LEU A 42 3.27 -0.50 -8.75
CA LEU A 42 3.67 -1.74 -9.41
C LEU A 42 3.00 -2.96 -8.77
N GLY A 43 2.98 -3.07 -7.43
CA GLY A 43 2.35 -4.16 -6.72
C GLY A 43 0.83 -4.21 -6.94
N LEU A 44 0.18 -3.06 -7.07
CA LEU A 44 -1.22 -2.95 -7.48
C LEU A 44 -1.39 -3.37 -8.94
N ALA A 45 -0.57 -2.84 -9.85
CA ALA A 45 -0.63 -3.15 -11.28
C ALA A 45 -0.44 -4.66 -11.54
N PHE A 46 0.55 -5.29 -10.92
CA PHE A 46 0.77 -6.74 -10.99
C PHE A 46 -0.42 -7.52 -10.43
N ARG A 47 -0.96 -7.09 -9.28
CA ARG A 47 -2.14 -7.73 -8.70
C ARG A 47 -3.34 -7.57 -9.60
N THR A 48 -3.57 -6.43 -10.25
CA THR A 48 -4.74 -6.16 -11.12
C THR A 48 -4.62 -6.71 -12.54
N ALA A 49 -3.41 -6.86 -13.10
CA ALA A 49 -3.17 -7.23 -14.50
C ALA A 49 -3.62 -8.66 -14.86
N GLY A 50 -3.90 -9.51 -13.86
CA GLY A 50 -4.36 -10.89 -14.07
C GLY A 50 -5.78 -11.18 -13.57
N LEU A 51 -6.53 -10.15 -13.15
CA LEU A 51 -7.81 -10.36 -12.45
C LEU A 51 -8.91 -11.00 -13.30
N SER A 52 -8.84 -10.86 -14.63
CA SER A 52 -9.82 -11.41 -15.57
C SER A 52 -9.28 -12.57 -16.40
N THR A 53 -8.08 -13.06 -16.12
CA THR A 53 -7.42 -14.07 -16.97
C THR A 53 -7.95 -15.49 -16.71
N TYR A 54 -8.47 -15.75 -15.51
CA TYR A 54 -9.05 -17.03 -15.11
C TYR A 54 -10.49 -16.83 -14.64
N GLY A 55 -11.38 -17.68 -15.17
CA GLY A 55 -12.78 -17.73 -14.76
C GLY A 55 -12.96 -17.96 -13.26
N PHE A 56 -14.17 -17.72 -12.75
CA PHE A 56 -14.46 -17.84 -11.32
C PHE A 56 -14.14 -19.24 -10.76
N SER A 57 -13.42 -19.27 -9.65
CA SER A 57 -13.29 -20.48 -8.82
C SER A 57 -14.57 -20.73 -8.02
N GLU A 58 -14.76 -21.96 -7.53
CA GLU A 58 -15.95 -22.38 -6.77
C GLU A 58 -16.17 -21.53 -5.50
N ASP A 59 -15.09 -21.14 -4.82
CA ASP A 59 -15.13 -20.20 -3.68
C ASP A 59 -15.55 -18.78 -4.08
N GLU A 60 -15.19 -18.34 -5.29
CA GLU A 60 -15.58 -17.02 -5.79
C GLU A 60 -17.02 -16.98 -6.28
N ILE A 61 -17.55 -18.08 -6.82
CA ILE A 61 -18.97 -18.20 -7.16
C ILE A 61 -19.83 -18.04 -5.90
N ASN A 62 -19.42 -18.64 -4.79
CA ASN A 62 -20.10 -18.46 -3.49
C ASN A 62 -20.07 -17.00 -3.02
N LYS A 63 -18.98 -16.26 -3.26
CA LYS A 63 -18.88 -14.82 -2.98
C LYS A 63 -19.81 -14.00 -3.88
N VAL A 64 -19.90 -14.33 -5.17
CA VAL A 64 -20.81 -13.66 -6.11
C VAL A 64 -22.28 -13.90 -5.72
N HIS A 65 -22.65 -15.13 -5.38
CA HIS A 65 -24.00 -15.43 -4.89
C HIS A 65 -24.34 -14.65 -3.63
N ALA A 66 -23.41 -14.55 -2.67
CA ALA A 66 -23.61 -13.74 -1.48
C ALA A 66 -23.82 -12.24 -1.81
N ILE A 67 -23.10 -11.71 -2.80
CA ILE A 67 -23.29 -10.32 -3.26
C ILE A 67 -24.66 -10.13 -3.93
N GLN A 68 -25.14 -11.10 -4.70
CA GLN A 68 -26.47 -11.04 -5.31
C GLN A 68 -27.59 -11.07 -4.26
N GLN A 69 -27.43 -11.86 -3.19
CA GLN A 69 -28.35 -11.86 -2.04
C GLN A 69 -28.33 -10.51 -1.30
N TYR A 70 -27.15 -9.88 -1.16
CA TYR A 70 -27.03 -8.52 -0.61
C TYR A 70 -27.72 -7.48 -1.52
N ARG A 71 -27.62 -7.63 -2.84
CA ARG A 71 -28.31 -6.76 -3.82
C ARG A 71 -29.83 -6.89 -3.74
N ALA A 72 -30.35 -8.04 -3.31
CA ALA A 72 -31.77 -8.28 -3.04
C ALA A 72 -32.22 -7.80 -1.64
N GLY A 73 -31.33 -7.21 -0.83
CA GLY A 73 -31.64 -6.71 0.52
C GLY A 73 -31.57 -7.77 1.63
N HIS A 74 -31.09 -8.98 1.31
CA HIS A 74 -30.94 -10.07 2.28
C HIS A 74 -29.53 -10.06 2.89
N PHE A 75 -29.35 -9.23 3.92
CA PHE A 75 -28.06 -9.08 4.61
C PHE A 75 -27.80 -10.15 5.69
N VAL A 76 -28.85 -10.86 6.12
CA VAL A 76 -28.84 -11.73 7.31
C VAL A 76 -28.59 -13.21 6.99
N GLU A 77 -28.93 -13.68 5.77
CA GLU A 77 -28.87 -15.12 5.43
C GLU A 77 -27.45 -15.71 5.35
N ASN A 78 -26.41 -14.87 5.30
CA ASN A 78 -25.03 -15.33 5.14
C ASN A 78 -24.08 -14.53 6.05
N ALA A 79 -24.42 -14.50 7.34
CA ALA A 79 -23.73 -13.77 8.40
C ALA A 79 -22.46 -14.45 8.95
N GLU A 80 -22.10 -15.64 8.44
CA GLU A 80 -20.94 -16.43 8.89
C GLU A 80 -19.59 -15.81 8.48
N HIS A 81 -19.60 -14.82 7.60
CA HIS A 81 -18.39 -14.18 7.07
C HIS A 81 -18.43 -12.64 7.19
N PRO A 82 -17.28 -11.96 7.35
CA PRO A 82 -17.21 -10.53 7.63
C PRO A 82 -17.93 -9.69 6.56
N MET A 83 -18.99 -8.99 6.99
CA MET A 83 -19.88 -8.18 6.13
C MET A 83 -19.14 -7.06 5.38
N LEU A 84 -18.05 -6.54 5.96
CA LEU A 84 -17.26 -5.45 5.37
C LEU A 84 -16.71 -5.80 3.98
N MET A 85 -16.22 -7.03 3.81
CA MET A 85 -15.66 -7.47 2.53
C MET A 85 -16.76 -7.62 1.48
N LYS A 86 -17.91 -8.18 1.84
CA LYS A 86 -19.08 -8.33 0.94
C LYS A 86 -19.63 -6.97 0.49
N LEU A 87 -19.66 -5.99 1.39
CA LEU A 87 -20.04 -4.61 1.07
C LEU A 87 -19.04 -3.93 0.14
N ALA A 88 -17.73 -4.11 0.37
CA ALA A 88 -16.69 -3.57 -0.50
C ALA A 88 -16.78 -4.18 -1.92
N MET A 89 -17.04 -5.48 -2.02
CA MET A 89 -17.27 -6.16 -3.30
C MET A 89 -18.56 -5.68 -3.98
N TRP A 90 -19.66 -5.52 -3.24
CA TRP A 90 -20.90 -4.96 -3.79
C TRP A 90 -20.70 -3.54 -4.32
N GLY A 91 -20.02 -2.67 -3.57
CA GLY A 91 -19.70 -1.31 -4.00
C GLY A 91 -18.82 -1.27 -5.26
N SER A 92 -17.84 -2.17 -5.33
CA SER A 92 -16.97 -2.32 -6.50
C SER A 92 -17.74 -2.78 -7.74
N VAL A 93 -18.63 -3.77 -7.60
CA VAL A 93 -19.52 -4.22 -8.69
C VAL A 93 -20.48 -3.11 -9.11
N ALA A 94 -21.07 -2.36 -8.18
CA ALA A 94 -21.97 -1.24 -8.51
C ALA A 94 -21.24 -0.10 -9.24
N ALA A 95 -19.98 0.17 -8.88
CA ALA A 95 -19.14 1.14 -9.58
C ALA A 95 -18.78 0.66 -11.00
N ALA A 96 -18.41 -0.61 -11.16
CA ALA A 96 -18.16 -1.23 -12.45
C ALA A 96 -19.43 -1.22 -13.34
N ASP A 97 -20.60 -1.59 -12.81
CA ASP A 97 -21.90 -1.54 -13.50
C ASP A 97 -22.26 -0.10 -13.92
N ARG A 98 -21.88 0.92 -13.12
CA ARG A 98 -22.08 2.33 -13.49
C ARG A 98 -21.11 2.77 -14.58
N TRP A 99 -19.86 2.34 -14.52
CA TRP A 99 -18.82 2.64 -15.50
C TRP A 99 -19.15 2.03 -16.86
N ASN A 100 -19.49 0.74 -16.89
CA ASN A 100 -19.86 -0.01 -18.10
C ASN A 100 -21.08 0.59 -18.80
N ARG A 101 -22.00 1.23 -18.05
CA ARG A 101 -23.14 1.95 -18.64
C ARG A 101 -22.76 3.26 -19.34
N HIS A 102 -21.65 3.90 -18.95
CA HIS A 102 -21.21 5.17 -19.53
C HIS A 102 -20.10 4.98 -20.58
N VAL A 103 -19.37 3.86 -20.55
CA VAL A 103 -18.24 3.58 -21.43
C VAL A 103 -18.50 2.30 -22.25
N PRO A 104 -18.90 2.43 -23.53
CA PRO A 104 -19.24 1.27 -24.36
C PRO A 104 -18.04 0.46 -24.87
N PHE A 105 -16.81 0.98 -24.78
CA PHE A 105 -15.63 0.36 -25.39
C PHE A 105 -14.69 -0.33 -24.39
N ASP A 106 -14.85 -0.11 -23.07
CA ASP A 106 -13.95 -0.63 -22.04
C ASP A 106 -14.77 -1.17 -20.86
N HIS A 107 -15.26 -2.40 -21.06
CA HIS A 107 -16.13 -3.08 -20.09
C HIS A 107 -15.28 -3.74 -19.01
N VAL A 108 -15.47 -3.31 -17.76
CA VAL A 108 -14.89 -3.97 -16.59
C VAL A 108 -15.63 -5.28 -16.35
N SER A 109 -14.91 -6.41 -16.39
CA SER A 109 -15.50 -7.73 -16.11
C SER A 109 -15.97 -7.85 -14.66
N LEU A 110 -17.01 -8.66 -14.43
CA LEU A 110 -17.51 -8.93 -13.08
C LEU A 110 -16.41 -9.54 -12.18
N GLU A 111 -15.54 -10.38 -12.76
CA GLU A 111 -14.40 -11.00 -12.08
C GLU A 111 -13.44 -9.94 -11.54
N THR A 112 -13.11 -8.95 -12.38
CA THR A 112 -12.29 -7.80 -11.97
C THR A 112 -12.97 -7.04 -10.85
N ALA A 113 -14.26 -6.75 -10.98
CA ALA A 113 -15.01 -5.99 -9.99
C ALA A 113 -15.08 -6.69 -8.61
N VAL A 114 -15.20 -8.02 -8.57
CA VAL A 114 -15.25 -8.79 -7.32
C VAL A 114 -13.86 -8.95 -6.68
N ARG A 115 -12.80 -9.08 -7.49
CA ARG A 115 -11.42 -9.26 -7.01
C ARG A 115 -10.72 -7.93 -6.65
N LEU A 116 -11.18 -6.79 -7.21
CA LEU A 116 -10.57 -5.47 -7.04
C LEU A 116 -10.45 -5.00 -5.58
N PRO A 117 -11.46 -5.12 -4.69
CA PRO A 117 -11.32 -4.74 -3.30
C PRO A 117 -10.22 -5.50 -2.57
N ASN A 118 -10.06 -6.79 -2.90
CA ASN A 118 -9.04 -7.63 -2.30
C ASN A 118 -7.64 -7.27 -2.80
N ALA A 119 -7.51 -6.94 -4.09
CA ALA A 119 -6.27 -6.44 -4.67
C ALA A 119 -5.85 -5.09 -4.04
N ILE A 120 -6.81 -4.18 -3.83
CA ILE A 120 -6.57 -2.90 -3.15
C ILE A 120 -6.16 -3.13 -1.69
N ALA A 121 -6.85 -4.00 -0.96
CA ALA A 121 -6.49 -4.32 0.41
C ALA A 121 -5.08 -4.92 0.51
N GLY A 122 -4.73 -5.84 -0.40
CA GLY A 122 -3.39 -6.42 -0.49
C GLY A 122 -2.29 -5.38 -0.77
N ALA A 123 -2.57 -4.42 -1.66
CA ALA A 123 -1.67 -3.30 -1.93
C ALA A 123 -1.57 -2.32 -0.74
N ALA A 124 -2.67 -2.07 -0.03
CA ALA A 124 -2.68 -1.20 1.15
C ALA A 124 -1.85 -1.78 2.31
N ILE A 125 -1.77 -3.12 2.44
CA ILE A 125 -0.92 -3.77 3.43
C ILE A 125 0.56 -3.41 3.23
N THR A 126 1.01 -3.13 2.01
CA THR A 126 2.38 -2.65 1.74
C THR A 126 2.70 -1.38 2.51
N LEU A 127 1.74 -0.44 2.62
CA LEU A 127 1.91 0.80 3.37
C LEU A 127 1.93 0.55 4.88
N VAL A 128 1.09 -0.37 5.36
CA VAL A 128 1.04 -0.75 6.77
C VAL A 128 2.35 -1.42 7.19
N LEU A 129 2.86 -2.35 6.37
CA LEU A 129 4.14 -3.02 6.62
C LEU A 129 5.29 -2.03 6.63
N PHE A 130 5.32 -1.08 5.69
CA PHE A 130 6.31 -0.01 5.72
C PHE A 130 6.23 0.78 7.02
N GLY A 131 5.04 1.26 7.41
CA GLY A 131 4.88 2.08 8.61
C GLY A 131 5.27 1.33 9.89
N VAL A 132 4.86 0.07 10.03
CA VAL A 132 5.18 -0.77 11.19
C VAL A 132 6.68 -1.07 11.23
N ALA A 133 7.29 -1.44 10.10
CA ALA A 133 8.71 -1.76 10.05
C ALA A 133 9.59 -0.52 10.21
N ASP A 134 9.16 0.66 9.74
CA ASP A 134 9.88 1.93 9.95
C ASP A 134 9.88 2.31 11.43
N LEU A 135 8.72 2.14 12.09
CA LEU A 135 8.58 2.41 13.52
C LEU A 135 9.43 1.47 14.39
N LEU A 136 9.51 0.19 14.04
CA LEU A 136 10.16 -0.84 14.87
C LEU A 136 11.65 -1.05 14.56
N PHE A 137 12.05 -0.94 13.29
CA PHE A 137 13.37 -1.36 12.81
C PHE A 137 14.08 -0.29 11.96
N GLY A 138 13.41 0.84 11.69
CA GLY A 138 13.92 1.94 10.90
C GLY A 138 13.74 1.77 9.38
N GLY A 139 13.90 2.89 8.66
CA GLY A 139 13.47 2.99 7.26
C GLY A 139 14.15 2.06 6.26
N ALA A 140 15.36 1.56 6.52
CA ALA A 140 16.00 0.60 5.63
C ALA A 140 15.28 -0.74 5.64
N VAL A 141 14.96 -1.26 6.83
CA VAL A 141 14.22 -2.52 7.02
C VAL A 141 12.79 -2.37 6.49
N ALA A 142 12.19 -1.20 6.70
CA ALA A 142 10.85 -0.88 6.20
C ALA A 142 10.73 -0.96 4.68
N LEU A 143 11.72 -0.41 3.95
CA LEU A 143 11.76 -0.49 2.49
C LEU A 143 11.90 -1.93 2.02
N VAL A 144 12.79 -2.71 2.63
CA VAL A 144 13.00 -4.11 2.23
C VAL A 144 11.74 -4.94 2.48
N ALA A 145 11.12 -4.79 3.66
CA ALA A 145 9.91 -5.53 4.02
C ALA A 145 8.72 -5.18 3.10
N SER A 146 8.52 -3.90 2.81
CA SER A 146 7.43 -3.44 1.93
C SER A 146 7.66 -3.84 0.47
N LEU A 147 8.89 -3.76 -0.04
CA LEU A 147 9.23 -4.25 -1.38
C LEU A 147 9.03 -5.76 -1.49
N PHE A 148 9.47 -6.53 -0.50
CA PHE A 148 9.31 -7.99 -0.50
C PHE A 148 7.85 -8.44 -0.45
N TRP A 149 6.96 -7.65 0.16
CA TRP A 149 5.51 -7.92 0.13
C TRP A 149 4.85 -7.48 -1.18
N ALA A 150 5.34 -6.40 -1.78
CA ALA A 150 4.76 -5.83 -2.99
C ALA A 150 4.91 -6.73 -4.22
N PHE A 151 5.98 -7.53 -4.28
CA PHE A 151 6.31 -8.44 -5.39
C PHE A 151 6.19 -9.90 -4.97
#